data_AF-A0A817P8U7-F1
#
_entry.id   AF-A0A817P8U7-F1
#
_cell.length_a   1.000
_cell.length_b   1.000
_cell.length_c   1.000
_cell.angle_alpha   90.00
_cell.angle_beta   90.00
_cell.angle_gamma   90.00
#
_symmetry.space_group_name_H-M   'P 1'
#
loop_
_entity.id
_entity.type
_entity.pdbx_description
1 polymer ?
#
loop_
_entity_poly.entity_id
_entity_poly.type
_entity_poly.pdbx_seq_one_letter_code
_entity_poly.pdbx_strand_id
1 'polypeptide(L)'
;MENRHYSYLLWIISFAFHIYHILDSNKLTIYINHGFILITYLINIIAWLVIFILLVILLYIIINHCQLSNDTSSLETSKYQQLHNSMTNIGVKRCKRITDLPNFTPLTSYRCFHIDQTTSPLTVDEFIFEAKETTRFTIASCNNILANERFIQIEFVQELQSLVLSIEISNDYSPVLLDRINVLCAIIFDSSNIIQTWGNINNDLFEYIQYDFSFYDNLYKVHLLDIQQDFKQWYNHTFSHNQNCSQILDYNDIDGPLCSCSHRPYKCPDNQWSLMNAIAYTFAEYPNIVYNDANECLAATKLARVIYEQWTREQVKNYIKDQYIDHHVKINL
;
A
#
# COMPACT_ATOMS: atom_id res chain seq x y z
N MET A 1 16.80 -2.81 -11.66
CA MET A 1 17.52 -4.09 -11.45
C MET A 1 18.43 -4.49 -12.62
N GLU A 2 18.42 -3.79 -13.76
CA GLU A 2 19.21 -4.16 -14.95
C GLU A 2 20.73 -3.95 -14.85
N ASN A 3 21.22 -3.10 -13.95
CA ASN A 3 22.65 -2.77 -13.85
C ASN A 3 23.54 -3.88 -13.23
N ARG A 4 22.97 -4.86 -12.53
CA ARG A 4 23.76 -5.95 -11.94
C ARG A 4 24.22 -6.98 -12.98
N HIS A 5 23.46 -7.17 -14.05
CA HIS A 5 23.81 -8.14 -15.10
C HIS A 5 25.03 -7.70 -15.93
N TYR A 6 25.19 -6.39 -16.16
CA TYR A 6 26.35 -5.84 -16.88
C TYR A 6 27.67 -6.01 -16.12
N SER A 7 27.64 -5.86 -14.79
CA SER A 7 28.81 -6.06 -13.93
C SER A 7 29.32 -7.50 -13.97
N TYR A 8 28.41 -8.49 -13.94
CA TYR A 8 28.78 -9.90 -14.05
C TYR A 8 29.38 -10.25 -15.41
N LEU A 9 28.86 -9.68 -16.51
CA LEU A 9 29.36 -9.94 -17.85
C LEU A 9 30.80 -9.42 -18.03
N LEU A 10 31.10 -8.22 -17.51
CA LEU A 10 32.44 -7.62 -17.54
C LEU A 10 33.44 -8.43 -16.72
N TRP A 11 33.02 -8.99 -15.59
CA TRP A 11 33.87 -9.82 -14.74
C TRP A 11 34.26 -11.13 -15.43
N ILE A 12 33.32 -11.77 -16.13
CA ILE A 12 33.57 -13.00 -16.91
C ILE A 12 34.53 -12.72 -18.07
N ILE A 13 34.36 -11.60 -18.79
CA ILE A 13 35.25 -11.22 -19.90
C ILE A 13 36.66 -10.95 -19.40
N SER A 14 36.81 -10.23 -18.27
CA SER A 14 38.12 -9.96 -17.67
C SER A 14 38.83 -11.25 -17.22
N PHE A 15 38.08 -12.19 -16.65
CA PHE A 15 38.63 -13.47 -16.20
C PHE A 15 39.09 -14.34 -17.38
N ALA A 16 38.30 -14.40 -18.46
CA ALA A 16 38.66 -15.11 -19.69
C ALA A 16 39.93 -14.52 -20.34
N PHE A 17 40.07 -13.20 -20.37
CA PHE A 17 41.26 -12.52 -20.89
C PHE A 17 42.51 -12.83 -20.06
N HIS A 18 42.37 -12.90 -18.74
CA HIS A 18 43.49 -13.21 -17.85
C HIS A 18 43.99 -14.66 -18.04
N ILE A 19 43.08 -15.62 -18.19
CA ILE A 19 43.42 -17.01 -18.50
C ILE A 19 44.12 -17.11 -19.86
N TYR A 20 43.62 -16.40 -20.88
CA TYR A 20 44.25 -16.38 -22.20
C TYR A 20 45.69 -15.84 -22.15
N HIS A 21 45.93 -14.78 -21.38
CA HIS A 21 47.26 -14.19 -21.25
C HIS A 21 48.25 -15.06 -20.49
N ILE A 22 47.78 -15.83 -19.49
CA ILE A 22 48.60 -16.83 -18.78
C ILE A 22 48.99 -17.98 -19.72
N LEU A 23 48.10 -18.36 -20.64
CA LEU A 23 48.36 -19.40 -21.64
C LEU A 23 49.36 -18.93 -22.72
N ASP A 24 49.33 -17.66 -23.12
CA ASP A 24 50.24 -17.12 -24.14
C ASP A 24 51.67 -16.88 -23.63
N SER A 25 51.86 -16.67 -22.32
CA SER A 25 53.18 -16.43 -21.72
C SER A 25 54.08 -17.66 -21.57
N ASN A 26 53.58 -18.88 -21.79
CA ASN A 26 54.34 -20.12 -21.58
C ASN A 26 54.80 -20.77 -22.90
N LYS A 27 55.63 -20.06 -23.68
CA LYS A 27 56.45 -20.65 -24.74
C LYS A 27 57.77 -21.19 -24.20
N LEU A 28 57.75 -22.20 -23.31
CA LEU A 28 58.98 -22.94 -22.97
C LEU A 28 58.73 -24.31 -22.30
N THR A 29 58.29 -25.32 -23.05
CA THR A 29 58.76 -26.72 -23.00
C THR A 29 57.86 -27.62 -23.86
N ILE A 30 58.29 -27.82 -25.11
CA ILE A 30 57.73 -28.81 -26.03
C ILE A 30 58.23 -30.18 -25.57
N TYR A 31 57.68 -30.72 -24.49
CA TYR A 31 57.69 -32.17 -24.19
C TYR A 31 56.69 -32.59 -23.09
N ILE A 32 55.93 -31.65 -22.49
CA ILE A 32 54.84 -31.94 -21.52
C ILE A 32 53.44 -31.68 -22.14
N ASN A 33 53.36 -31.39 -23.43
CA ASN A 33 52.20 -30.69 -24.00
C ASN A 33 50.93 -31.54 -24.20
N HIS A 34 51.01 -32.88 -24.30
CA HIS A 34 49.82 -33.69 -24.56
C HIS A 34 48.94 -33.89 -23.31
N GLY A 35 49.54 -34.04 -22.12
CA GLY A 35 48.79 -34.25 -20.88
C GLY A 35 48.01 -33.01 -20.44
N PHE A 36 48.61 -31.83 -20.56
CA PHE A 36 47.96 -30.57 -20.20
C PHE A 36 46.80 -30.22 -21.17
N ILE A 37 46.98 -30.45 -22.47
CA ILE A 37 45.91 -30.29 -23.47
C ILE A 37 44.75 -31.24 -23.16
N LEU A 38 45.03 -32.51 -22.83
CA LEU A 38 44.00 -33.49 -22.49
C LEU A 38 43.22 -33.09 -21.23
N ILE A 39 43.91 -32.63 -20.18
CA ILE A 39 43.28 -32.17 -18.93
C ILE A 39 42.40 -30.94 -19.19
N THR A 40 42.90 -29.97 -19.97
CA THR A 40 42.13 -28.76 -20.32
C THR A 40 40.89 -29.11 -21.14
N TYR A 41 41.01 -30.04 -22.08
CA TYR A 41 39.88 -30.54 -22.87
C TYR A 41 38.85 -31.27 -22.00
N LEU A 42 39.31 -32.10 -21.05
CA LEU A 42 38.44 -32.81 -20.10
C LEU A 42 37.69 -31.84 -19.19
N ILE A 43 38.35 -30.81 -18.66
CA ILE A 43 37.71 -29.78 -17.82
C ILE A 43 36.64 -29.04 -18.63
N ASN A 44 36.92 -28.71 -19.89
CA ASN A 44 35.96 -28.02 -20.75
C ASN A 44 34.73 -28.91 -21.02
N ILE A 45 34.91 -30.20 -21.30
CA ILE A 45 33.81 -31.17 -21.44
C ILE A 45 32.96 -31.22 -20.16
N ILE A 46 33.60 -31.32 -18.99
CA ILE A 46 32.89 -31.36 -17.70
C ILE A 46 32.10 -30.06 -17.49
N ALA A 47 32.68 -28.90 -17.78
CA ALA A 47 32.01 -27.60 -17.67
C ALA A 47 30.77 -27.52 -18.58
N TRP A 48 30.89 -27.93 -19.85
CA TRP A 48 29.76 -27.99 -20.78
C TRP A 48 28.67 -28.96 -20.32
N LEU A 49 29.05 -30.10 -19.76
CA LEU A 49 28.11 -31.08 -19.24
C LEU A 49 27.34 -30.54 -18.02
N VAL A 50 27.99 -29.80 -17.13
CA VAL A 50 27.34 -29.13 -16.00
C VAL A 50 26.37 -28.05 -16.48
N ILE A 51 26.77 -27.21 -17.44
CA ILE A 51 25.88 -26.18 -18.03
C ILE A 51 24.67 -26.83 -18.69
N PHE A 52 24.87 -27.92 -19.43
CA PHE A 52 23.77 -28.66 -20.06
C PHE A 52 22.79 -29.23 -19.02
N ILE A 53 23.28 -29.82 -17.93
CA ILE A 53 22.42 -30.32 -16.84
C ILE A 53 21.61 -29.17 -16.21
N LEU A 54 22.23 -28.02 -15.95
CA LEU A 54 21.54 -26.86 -15.40
C LEU A 54 20.44 -26.34 -16.33
N LEU A 55 20.68 -26.33 -17.66
CA LEU A 55 19.67 -25.96 -18.64
C LEU A 55 18.49 -26.96 -18.67
N VAL A 56 18.75 -28.26 -18.55
CA VAL A 56 17.70 -29.29 -18.46
C VAL A 56 16.86 -29.12 -17.20
N ILE A 57 17.49 -28.84 -16.05
CA ILE A 57 16.79 -28.57 -14.78
C ILE A 57 15.92 -27.31 -14.90
N LEU A 58 16.45 -26.23 -15.49
CA LEU A 58 15.70 -24.99 -15.69
C LEU A 58 14.48 -25.23 -16.60
N LEU A 59 14.66 -25.96 -17.70
CA LEU A 59 13.57 -26.31 -18.61
C LEU A 59 12.49 -27.15 -17.89
N TYR A 60 12.90 -28.11 -17.06
CA TYR A 60 11.99 -28.92 -16.26
C TYR A 60 11.17 -28.07 -15.27
N ILE A 61 11.82 -27.11 -14.59
CA ILE A 61 11.14 -26.17 -13.69
C ILE A 61 10.12 -25.31 -14.45
N ILE A 62 10.49 -24.79 -15.63
CA ILE A 62 9.58 -23.99 -16.47
C ILE A 62 8.36 -24.83 -16.91
N ILE A 63 8.58 -26.07 -17.35
CA ILE A 63 7.48 -26.97 -17.76
C ILE A 63 6.53 -27.24 -16.59
N ASN A 64 7.07 -27.59 -15.41
CA ASN A 64 6.26 -27.82 -14.22
C ASN A 64 5.49 -26.56 -13.78
N HIS A 65 6.11 -25.39 -13.86
CA HIS A 65 5.44 -24.12 -13.55
C HIS A 65 4.29 -23.84 -14.52
N CYS A 66 4.49 -24.08 -15.82
CA CYS A 66 3.44 -23.95 -16.83
C CYS A 66 2.29 -24.95 -16.62
N GLN A 67 2.60 -26.20 -16.27
CA GLN A 67 1.58 -27.22 -15.98
C GLN A 67 0.78 -26.85 -14.73
N LEU A 68 1.45 -26.45 -13.64
CA LEU A 68 0.80 -26.03 -12.41
C LEU A 68 -0.11 -24.81 -12.64
N SER A 69 0.35 -23.83 -13.41
CA SER A 69 -0.44 -22.64 -13.78
C SER A 69 -1.70 -22.99 -14.57
N ASN A 70 -1.62 -23.99 -15.47
CA ASN A 70 -2.76 -24.45 -16.25
C ASN A 70 -3.79 -25.17 -15.37
N ASP A 71 -3.33 -26.04 -14.47
CA ASP A 71 -4.22 -26.76 -13.55
C ASP A 71 -4.95 -25.80 -12.60
N THR A 72 -4.26 -24.79 -12.05
CA THR A 72 -4.90 -23.75 -11.24
C THR A 72 -5.95 -22.97 -12.03
N SER A 73 -5.68 -22.61 -13.29
CA SER A 73 -6.66 -21.89 -14.13
C SER A 73 -7.91 -22.72 -14.46
N SER A 74 -7.76 -24.05 -14.61
CA SER A 74 -8.90 -24.96 -14.87
C SER A 74 -9.79 -25.15 -13.63
N LEU A 75 -9.18 -25.21 -12.45
CA LEU A 75 -9.90 -25.33 -11.18
C LEU A 75 -10.63 -24.03 -10.84
N GLU A 76 -10.01 -22.88 -11.11
CA GLU A 76 -10.62 -21.57 -10.92
C GLU A 76 -11.78 -21.35 -11.88
N THR A 77 -11.64 -21.67 -13.17
CA THR A 77 -12.74 -21.52 -14.15
C THR A 77 -13.97 -22.38 -13.81
N SER A 78 -13.75 -23.60 -13.32
CA SER A 78 -14.82 -24.48 -12.80
C SER A 78 -15.56 -23.88 -11.60
N LYS A 79 -14.82 -23.39 -10.59
CA LYS A 79 -15.41 -22.70 -9.42
C LYS A 79 -16.14 -21.42 -9.83
N TYR A 80 -15.58 -20.64 -10.75
CA TYR A 80 -16.21 -19.43 -11.28
C TYR A 80 -17.50 -19.72 -12.04
N GLN A 81 -17.55 -20.77 -12.85
CA GLN A 81 -18.78 -21.17 -13.55
C GLN A 81 -19.87 -21.65 -12.59
N GLN A 82 -19.52 -22.41 -11.55
CA GLN A 82 -20.49 -22.81 -10.52
C GLN A 82 -21.02 -21.60 -9.72
N LEU A 83 -20.16 -20.65 -9.37
CA LEU A 83 -20.56 -19.39 -8.71
C LEU A 83 -21.42 -18.51 -9.63
N HIS A 84 -21.06 -18.39 -10.91
CA HIS A 84 -21.81 -17.61 -11.88
C HIS A 84 -23.22 -18.19 -12.08
N ASN A 85 -23.35 -19.52 -12.16
CA ASN A 85 -24.65 -20.19 -12.29
C ASN A 85 -25.50 -20.12 -11.02
N SER A 86 -24.90 -19.95 -9.83
CA SER A 86 -25.66 -19.71 -8.60
C SER A 86 -26.08 -18.23 -8.46
N MET A 87 -25.27 -17.30 -8.95
CA MET A 87 -25.57 -15.86 -8.92
C MET A 87 -26.63 -15.43 -9.94
N THR A 88 -26.75 -16.08 -11.10
CA THR A 88 -27.78 -15.75 -12.10
C THR A 88 -29.21 -16.02 -11.63
N ASN A 89 -29.40 -16.84 -10.58
CA ASN A 89 -30.72 -17.12 -9.99
C ASN A 89 -31.06 -16.22 -8.78
N ILE A 90 -30.11 -15.43 -8.28
CA ILE A 90 -30.36 -14.46 -7.22
C ILE A 90 -30.74 -13.15 -7.92
N GLY A 91 -32.05 -12.89 -8.00
CA GLY A 91 -32.61 -11.72 -8.66
C GLY A 91 -31.77 -10.47 -8.42
N VAL A 92 -31.35 -9.83 -9.52
CA VAL A 92 -30.47 -8.67 -9.56
C VAL A 92 -31.08 -7.54 -8.75
N LYS A 93 -30.83 -7.56 -7.44
CA LYS A 93 -31.09 -6.45 -6.54
C LYS A 93 -30.17 -5.35 -7.05
N ARG A 94 -30.72 -4.27 -7.61
CA ARG A 94 -29.93 -3.10 -8.05
C ARG A 94 -28.99 -2.71 -6.89
N CYS A 95 -27.70 -3.02 -7.03
CA CYS A 95 -26.70 -2.44 -6.16
C CYS A 95 -26.77 -0.94 -6.37
N LYS A 96 -27.17 -0.19 -5.33
CA LYS A 96 -27.00 1.26 -5.32
C LYS A 96 -25.53 1.52 -5.66
N ARG A 97 -25.28 2.43 -6.60
CA ARG A 97 -23.89 2.79 -6.90
C ARG A 97 -23.34 3.48 -5.66
N ILE A 98 -22.06 3.26 -5.35
CA ILE A 98 -21.41 3.92 -4.22
C ILE A 98 -21.53 5.46 -4.33
N THR A 99 -21.58 5.97 -5.56
CA THR A 99 -21.83 7.38 -5.89
C THR A 99 -23.23 7.89 -5.50
N ASP A 100 -24.17 7.01 -5.19
CA ASP A 100 -25.54 7.36 -4.77
C ASP A 100 -25.65 7.51 -3.24
N LEU A 101 -24.55 7.27 -2.51
CA LEU A 101 -24.49 7.45 -1.06
C LEU A 101 -24.35 8.94 -0.68
N PRO A 102 -24.82 9.37 0.50
CA PRO A 102 -24.57 10.71 1.00
C PRO A 102 -23.06 11.02 1.06
N ASN A 103 -22.72 12.30 0.93
CA ASN A 103 -21.34 12.76 1.05
C ASN A 103 -20.78 12.42 2.44
N PHE A 104 -19.50 12.07 2.47
CA PHE A 104 -18.77 11.84 3.70
C PHE A 104 -18.81 13.04 4.63
N THR A 105 -18.98 12.75 5.91
CA THR A 105 -18.93 13.73 6.98
C THR A 105 -17.90 13.30 8.01
N PRO A 106 -16.86 14.11 8.29
CA PRO A 106 -15.86 13.78 9.31
C PRO A 106 -16.48 13.77 10.72
N LEU A 107 -15.82 13.11 11.67
CA LEU A 107 -16.29 13.07 13.07
C LEU A 107 -16.09 14.40 13.80
N THR A 108 -15.05 15.14 13.43
CA THR A 108 -14.67 16.43 14.01
C THR A 108 -14.76 17.50 12.94
N SER A 109 -15.00 18.74 13.38
CA SER A 109 -14.81 19.89 12.50
C SER A 109 -13.34 19.97 12.09
N TYR A 110 -13.05 20.54 10.93
CA TYR A 110 -11.67 20.67 10.48
C TYR A 110 -11.45 21.97 9.69
N ARG A 111 -10.18 22.37 9.63
CA ARG A 111 -9.69 23.43 8.74
C ARG A 111 -8.60 22.85 7.86
N CYS A 112 -8.54 23.30 6.61
CA CYS A 112 -7.57 22.83 5.63
C CYS A 112 -6.63 23.98 5.25
N PHE A 113 -5.33 23.71 5.20
CA PHE A 113 -4.32 24.65 4.73
C PHE A 113 -3.43 23.98 3.71
N HIS A 114 -3.09 24.74 2.69
CA HIS A 114 -2.15 24.33 1.67
C HIS A 114 -0.80 24.99 1.93
N ILE A 115 0.28 24.19 1.94
CA ILE A 115 1.65 24.68 2.00
C ILE A 115 2.25 24.50 0.60
N ASP A 116 2.57 25.64 -0.02
CA ASP A 116 3.16 25.77 -1.35
C ASP A 116 4.36 26.73 -1.33
N GLN A 117 5.01 26.94 -2.46
CA GLN A 117 6.18 27.84 -2.57
C GLN A 117 5.91 29.31 -2.17
N THR A 118 4.64 29.74 -2.13
CA THR A 118 4.23 31.10 -1.78
C THR A 118 3.89 31.26 -0.30
N THR A 119 3.82 30.15 0.43
CA THR A 119 3.48 30.12 1.85
C THR A 119 4.55 30.83 2.68
N SER A 120 4.11 31.71 3.58
CA SER A 120 5.05 32.43 4.46
C SER A 120 5.68 31.47 5.48
N PRO A 121 7.00 31.55 5.76
CA PRO A 121 7.63 30.80 6.85
C PRO A 121 6.96 31.03 8.21
N LEU A 122 6.38 32.22 8.45
CA LEU A 122 5.65 32.53 9.68
C LEU A 122 4.37 31.70 9.82
N THR A 123 3.69 31.39 8.72
CA THR A 123 2.52 30.51 8.73
C THR A 123 2.92 29.08 9.07
N VAL A 124 4.08 28.61 8.60
CA VAL A 124 4.63 27.31 8.99
C VAL A 124 5.04 27.29 10.47
N ASP A 125 5.54 28.40 11.02
CA ASP A 125 5.82 28.53 12.46
C ASP A 125 4.56 28.36 13.33
N GLU A 126 3.38 28.80 12.85
CA GLU A 126 2.09 28.54 13.52
C GLU A 126 1.75 27.05 13.53
N PHE A 127 1.95 26.35 12.40
CA PHE A 127 1.73 24.90 12.32
C PHE A 127 2.73 24.11 13.17
N ILE A 128 3.98 24.59 13.28
CA ILE A 128 4.99 24.02 14.18
C ILE A 128 4.52 24.08 15.64
N PHE A 129 3.92 25.21 16.05
CA PHE A 129 3.39 25.34 17.40
C PHE A 129 2.26 24.32 17.65
N GLU A 130 1.34 24.17 16.71
CA GLU A 130 0.22 23.24 16.81
C GLU A 130 0.65 21.77 16.73
N ALA A 131 1.68 21.46 15.94
CA ALA A 131 2.25 20.12 15.85
C ALA A 131 2.86 19.68 17.20
N LYS A 132 3.44 20.60 17.97
CA LYS A 132 3.99 20.30 19.32
C LYS A 132 2.91 19.93 20.34
N GLU A 133 1.70 20.44 20.16
CA GLU A 133 0.56 20.12 21.01
C GLU A 133 -0.22 18.88 20.53
N THR A 134 0.18 18.31 19.39
CA THR A 134 -0.51 17.17 18.75
C THR A 134 0.35 15.91 18.86
N THR A 135 -0.21 14.85 19.44
CA THR A 135 0.50 13.56 19.60
C THR A 135 0.10 12.49 18.59
N ARG A 136 -0.92 12.77 17.77
CA ARG A 136 -1.51 11.82 16.83
C ARG A 136 -1.74 12.49 15.49
N PHE A 137 -1.23 11.86 14.44
CA PHE A 137 -1.33 12.33 13.07
C PHE A 137 -1.91 11.26 12.17
N THR A 138 -2.62 11.67 11.13
CA THR A 138 -3.03 10.77 10.05
C THR A 138 -2.44 11.25 8.74
N ILE A 139 -1.70 10.38 8.06
CA ILE A 139 -0.96 10.75 6.85
C ILE A 139 -1.51 10.00 5.65
N ALA A 140 -1.68 10.72 4.54
CA ALA A 140 -1.99 10.19 3.23
C ALA A 140 -1.06 10.79 2.16
N SER A 141 -0.74 10.00 1.16
CA SER A 141 -0.03 10.46 -0.04
C SER A 141 -1.06 10.71 -1.13
N CYS A 142 -1.06 11.91 -1.69
CA CYS A 142 -1.98 12.27 -2.77
C CYS A 142 -1.17 12.59 -4.02
N ASN A 143 -1.42 11.85 -5.09
CA ASN A 143 -0.76 12.03 -6.38
C ASN A 143 -1.78 12.47 -7.41
N ASN A 144 -1.76 13.76 -7.78
CA ASN A 144 -2.57 14.25 -8.87
C ASN A 144 -1.86 13.97 -10.20
N ILE A 145 -2.16 12.79 -10.78
CA ILE A 145 -1.55 12.31 -12.03
C ILE A 145 -1.76 13.32 -13.18
N LEU A 146 -2.89 14.04 -13.18
CA LEU A 146 -3.22 14.99 -14.26
C LEU A 146 -2.41 16.27 -14.17
N ALA A 147 -2.19 16.79 -12.95
CA ALA A 147 -1.41 18.00 -12.72
C ALA A 147 0.09 17.72 -12.57
N ASN A 148 0.49 16.45 -12.44
CA ASN A 148 1.84 16.04 -12.04
C ASN A 148 2.27 16.68 -10.70
N GLU A 149 1.29 16.96 -9.84
CA GLU A 149 1.48 17.51 -8.51
C GLU A 149 1.44 16.37 -7.50
N ARG A 150 2.34 16.43 -6.52
CA ARG A 150 2.42 15.45 -5.44
C ARG A 150 2.27 16.19 -4.13
N PHE A 151 1.40 15.66 -3.28
CA PHE A 151 1.12 16.23 -1.97
C PHE A 151 1.28 15.15 -0.90
N ILE A 152 1.80 15.56 0.26
CA ILE A 152 1.63 14.80 1.49
C ILE A 152 0.54 15.50 2.28
N GLN A 153 -0.47 14.74 2.67
CA GLN A 153 -1.53 15.22 3.53
C GLN A 153 -1.34 14.73 4.94
N ILE A 154 -1.51 15.64 5.89
CA ILE A 154 -1.29 15.38 7.30
C ILE A 154 -2.44 16.00 8.08
N GLU A 155 -3.25 15.16 8.72
CA GLU A 155 -4.21 15.59 9.72
C GLU A 155 -3.57 15.61 11.10
N PHE A 156 -3.74 16.71 11.81
CA PHE A 156 -3.40 16.89 13.21
C PHE A 156 -4.65 16.54 14.00
N VAL A 157 -4.67 15.35 14.59
CA VAL A 157 -5.88 14.77 15.17
C VAL A 157 -6.10 15.37 16.56
N GLN A 158 -7.10 16.24 16.67
CA GLN A 158 -7.49 16.93 17.89
C GLN A 158 -8.95 16.64 18.27
N GLU A 159 -9.31 16.79 19.55
CA GLU A 159 -10.66 16.44 20.03
C GLU A 159 -11.75 17.38 19.49
N LEU A 160 -11.47 18.68 19.37
CA LEU A 160 -12.46 19.70 19.02
C LEU A 160 -12.46 20.04 17.53
N GLN A 161 -11.29 20.31 16.97
CA GLN A 161 -11.13 20.71 15.58
C GLN A 161 -9.80 20.20 15.02
N SER A 162 -9.84 19.36 13.98
CA SER A 162 -8.62 18.90 13.31
C SER A 162 -8.05 19.99 12.39
N LEU A 163 -6.73 19.97 12.20
CA LEU A 163 -6.05 20.73 11.13
C LEU A 163 -5.58 19.73 10.07
N VAL A 164 -5.94 19.94 8.80
CA VAL A 164 -5.42 19.17 7.67
C VAL A 164 -4.45 20.06 6.89
N LEU A 165 -3.20 19.63 6.81
CA LEU A 165 -2.17 20.26 5.98
C LEU A 165 -2.00 19.45 4.69
N SER A 166 -2.03 20.14 3.56
CA SER A 166 -1.62 19.58 2.26
C SER A 166 -0.31 20.23 1.85
N ILE A 167 0.79 19.51 1.99
CA ILE A 167 2.15 19.99 1.69
C ILE A 167 2.51 19.60 0.27
N GLU A 168 2.66 20.60 -0.60
CA GLU A 168 3.16 20.40 -1.97
C GLU A 168 4.61 19.90 -1.92
N ILE A 169 4.95 18.92 -2.74
CA ILE A 169 6.32 18.45 -2.86
C ILE A 169 6.96 19.11 -4.07
N SER A 170 7.80 20.12 -3.79
CA SER A 170 8.47 20.93 -4.80
C SER A 170 9.93 21.18 -4.43
N ASN A 171 10.79 21.32 -5.44
CA ASN A 171 12.19 21.73 -5.29
C ASN A 171 12.34 23.26 -5.24
N ASP A 172 11.26 24.01 -5.48
CA ASP A 172 11.30 25.47 -5.66
C ASP A 172 11.05 26.24 -4.34
N TYR A 173 11.02 25.54 -3.20
CA TYR A 173 10.91 26.18 -1.90
C TYR A 173 12.10 27.10 -1.62
N SER A 174 11.83 28.29 -1.07
CA SER A 174 12.91 29.11 -0.52
C SER A 174 13.63 28.33 0.60
N PRO A 175 14.96 28.47 0.77
CA PRO A 175 15.70 27.73 1.80
C PRO A 175 15.14 27.93 3.22
N VAL A 176 14.60 29.13 3.51
CA VAL A 176 13.98 29.45 4.80
C VAL A 176 12.67 28.71 5.00
N LEU A 177 11.82 28.64 3.96
CA LEU A 177 10.56 27.90 4.03
C LEU A 177 10.82 26.40 4.14
N LEU A 178 11.76 25.87 3.35
CA LEU A 178 12.16 24.46 3.41
C LEU A 178 12.69 24.08 4.80
N ASP A 179 13.53 24.93 5.43
CA ASP A 179 13.98 24.72 6.81
C ASP A 179 12.80 24.62 7.79
N ARG A 180 11.79 25.48 7.66
CA ARG A 180 10.59 25.41 8.52
C ARG A 180 9.75 24.17 8.26
N ILE A 181 9.54 23.80 7.00
CA ILE A 181 8.85 22.55 6.65
C ILE A 181 9.60 21.36 7.23
N ASN A 182 10.94 21.37 7.19
CA ASN A 182 11.78 20.34 7.79
C ASN A 182 11.63 20.26 9.31
N VAL A 183 11.60 21.39 10.02
CA VAL A 183 11.31 21.44 11.45
C VAL A 183 9.91 20.90 11.76
N LEU A 184 8.91 21.28 10.97
CA LEU A 184 7.54 20.80 11.11
C LEU A 184 7.47 19.27 10.97
N CYS A 185 8.05 18.72 9.90
CA CYS A 185 8.11 17.28 9.68
C CYS A 185 8.89 16.56 10.79
N ALA A 186 10.01 17.12 11.26
CA ALA A 186 10.77 16.52 12.36
C ALA A 186 9.93 16.38 13.64
N ILE A 187 9.05 17.34 13.92
CA ILE A 187 8.11 17.26 15.06
C ILE A 187 7.03 16.21 14.80
N ILE A 188 6.40 16.21 13.63
CA ILE A 188 5.32 15.26 13.28
C ILE A 188 5.83 13.81 13.34
N PHE A 189 6.99 13.56 12.75
CA PHE A 189 7.65 12.26 12.70
C PHE A 189 8.54 12.00 13.94
N ASP A 190 8.31 12.68 15.07
CA ASP A 190 8.96 12.29 16.31
C ASP A 190 8.48 10.89 16.77
N SER A 191 9.39 10.09 17.32
CA SER A 191 9.09 8.71 17.76
C SER A 191 8.07 8.62 18.90
N SER A 192 7.80 9.71 19.62
CA SER A 192 6.75 9.78 20.64
C SER A 192 5.33 9.92 20.07
N ASN A 193 5.21 10.28 18.79
CA ASN A 193 3.92 10.44 18.14
C ASN A 193 3.39 9.13 17.56
N ILE A 194 2.07 9.08 17.43
CA ILE A 194 1.36 8.00 16.75
C ILE A 194 0.98 8.49 15.35
N ILE A 195 1.44 7.78 14.31
CA ILE A 195 1.08 8.08 12.93
C ILE A 195 0.17 7.00 12.37
N GLN A 196 -0.99 7.41 11.91
CA GLN A 196 -2.02 6.55 11.33
C GLN A 196 -1.97 6.64 9.81
N THR A 197 -2.06 5.49 9.15
CA THR A 197 -2.04 5.41 7.69
C THR A 197 -3.08 4.41 7.21
N TRP A 198 -3.62 4.62 6.01
CA TRP A 198 -4.45 3.61 5.36
C TRP A 198 -3.57 2.69 4.50
N GLY A 199 -3.15 1.55 5.06
CA GLY A 199 -2.18 0.67 4.42
C GLY A 199 -0.73 1.10 4.66
N ASN A 200 0.18 0.44 3.93
CA ASN A 200 1.61 0.69 4.02
C ASN A 200 2.04 1.91 3.18
N ILE A 201 2.14 3.07 3.81
CA ILE A 201 2.55 4.32 3.15
C ILE A 201 4.07 4.43 2.95
N ASN A 202 4.88 3.50 3.48
CA ASN A 202 6.34 3.69 3.48
C ASN A 202 6.87 3.88 2.07
N ASN A 203 6.42 3.07 1.11
CA ASN A 203 6.82 3.17 -0.29
C ASN A 203 6.51 4.55 -0.88
N ASP A 204 5.33 5.10 -0.57
CA ASP A 204 4.93 6.42 -1.05
C ASP A 204 5.79 7.50 -0.40
N LEU A 205 6.10 7.37 0.90
CA LEU A 205 6.98 8.30 1.61
C LEU A 205 8.44 8.23 1.13
N PHE A 206 8.93 7.07 0.72
CA PHE A 206 10.27 6.90 0.16
C PHE A 206 10.45 7.70 -1.14
N GLU A 207 9.40 7.91 -1.92
CA GLU A 207 9.48 8.74 -3.13
C GLU A 207 9.77 10.22 -2.84
N TYR A 208 9.53 10.67 -1.60
CA TYR A 208 9.74 12.07 -1.21
C TYR A 208 11.16 12.38 -0.72
N ILE A 209 12.01 11.35 -0.54
CA ILE A 209 13.41 11.52 -0.09
C ILE A 209 14.23 12.36 -1.06
N GLN A 210 13.89 12.31 -2.34
CA GLN A 210 14.61 13.05 -3.39
C GLN A 210 14.43 14.59 -3.30
N TYR A 211 13.56 15.09 -2.41
CA TYR A 211 13.23 16.51 -2.27
C TYR A 211 13.81 17.15 -0.98
N ASP A 212 14.91 16.61 -0.45
CA ASP A 212 15.64 17.14 0.71
C ASP A 212 14.80 17.27 2.01
N PHE A 213 13.72 16.51 2.13
CA PHE A 213 12.95 16.44 3.37
C PHE A 213 13.70 15.60 4.43
N SER A 214 13.99 16.21 5.57
CA SER A 214 14.85 15.65 6.63
C SER A 214 14.18 14.63 7.57
N PHE A 215 12.94 14.20 7.30
CA PHE A 215 12.22 13.27 8.18
C PHE A 215 12.60 11.79 7.97
N TYR A 216 13.43 11.49 6.98
CA TYR A 216 13.79 10.12 6.61
C TYR A 216 14.38 9.29 7.76
N ASP A 217 15.32 9.85 8.51
CA ASP A 217 15.98 9.16 9.63
C ASP A 217 15.01 8.82 10.76
N ASN A 218 13.85 9.49 10.78
CA ASN A 218 12.80 9.30 11.78
C ASN A 218 11.71 8.33 11.30
N LEU A 219 11.49 8.16 10.00
CA LEU A 219 10.45 7.26 9.46
C LEU A 219 10.56 5.83 10.03
N TYR A 220 11.79 5.32 10.17
CA TYR A 220 12.04 3.98 10.71
C TYR A 220 11.82 3.86 12.23
N LYS A 221 11.76 4.99 12.93
CA LYS A 221 11.61 5.04 14.39
C LYS A 221 10.17 5.35 14.81
N VAL A 222 9.38 5.92 13.92
CA VAL A 222 8.00 6.31 14.20
C VAL A 222 7.11 5.08 14.36
N HIS A 223 6.17 5.17 15.29
CA HIS A 223 5.12 4.20 15.44
C HIS A 223 4.02 4.39 14.39
N LEU A 224 4.15 3.68 13.27
CA LEU A 224 3.16 3.64 12.20
C LEU A 224 2.07 2.60 12.50
N LEU A 225 0.82 3.04 12.48
CA LEU A 225 -0.38 2.22 12.64
C LEU A 225 -1.09 2.08 11.30
N ASP A 226 -1.10 0.85 10.78
CA ASP A 226 -1.85 0.50 9.57
C ASP A 226 -3.33 0.25 9.91
N ILE A 227 -4.14 1.29 9.72
CA ILE A 227 -5.57 1.26 10.00
C ILE A 227 -6.31 0.26 9.11
N GLN A 228 -5.79 -0.05 7.91
CA GLN A 228 -6.45 -0.99 6.99
C GLN A 228 -6.44 -2.41 7.56
N GLN A 229 -5.34 -2.82 8.19
CA GLN A 229 -5.23 -4.14 8.82
C GLN A 229 -6.14 -4.24 10.04
N ASP A 230 -6.11 -3.24 10.92
CA ASP A 230 -6.95 -3.18 12.11
C ASP A 230 -8.44 -3.12 11.74
N PHE A 231 -8.77 -2.37 10.70
CA PHE A 231 -10.14 -2.26 10.17
C PHE A 231 -10.68 -3.61 9.75
N LYS A 232 -9.91 -4.42 9.03
CA LYS A 232 -10.35 -5.74 8.57
C LYS A 232 -10.73 -6.63 9.75
N GLN A 233 -9.89 -6.66 10.79
CA GLN A 233 -10.16 -7.43 12.00
C GLN A 233 -11.40 -6.94 12.75
N TRP A 234 -11.47 -5.62 12.99
CA TRP A 234 -12.61 -4.99 13.65
C TRP A 234 -13.91 -5.22 12.88
N TYR A 235 -13.93 -4.99 11.57
CA TYR A 235 -15.11 -5.17 10.72
C TYR A 235 -15.54 -6.65 10.66
N ASN A 236 -14.58 -7.58 10.68
CA ASN A 236 -14.86 -9.02 10.78
C ASN A 236 -15.57 -9.39 12.08
N HIS A 237 -15.11 -8.83 13.20
CA HIS A 237 -15.72 -9.02 14.51
C HIS A 237 -17.11 -8.35 14.63
N THR A 238 -17.20 -7.07 14.28
CA THR A 238 -18.40 -6.23 14.49
C THR A 238 -19.57 -6.60 13.58
N PHE A 239 -19.28 -7.00 12.34
CA PHE A 239 -20.30 -7.37 11.35
C PHE A 239 -20.26 -8.87 11.05
N SER A 240 -20.31 -9.70 12.09
CA SER A 240 -20.26 -11.16 11.97
C SER A 240 -21.19 -11.72 10.90
N HIS A 241 -20.80 -12.85 10.31
CA HIS A 241 -21.62 -13.54 9.32
C HIS A 241 -22.98 -13.94 9.90
N ASN A 242 -23.92 -14.19 8.99
CA ASN A 242 -25.12 -14.92 9.35
C ASN A 242 -24.72 -16.34 9.80
N GLN A 243 -25.39 -16.87 10.82
CA GLN A 243 -25.19 -18.24 11.31
C GLN A 243 -25.35 -19.28 10.18
N ASN A 244 -26.13 -18.96 9.14
CA ASN A 244 -26.38 -19.81 7.99
C ASN A 244 -25.44 -19.53 6.80
N CYS A 245 -24.32 -18.82 7.01
CA CYS A 245 -23.33 -18.60 5.96
C CYS A 245 -22.59 -19.92 5.67
N SER A 246 -22.75 -20.47 4.46
CA SER A 246 -22.12 -21.74 4.05
C SER A 246 -20.60 -21.74 4.24
N GLN A 247 -19.94 -20.59 4.02
CA GLN A 247 -18.50 -20.46 4.24
C GLN A 247 -18.09 -20.77 5.70
N ILE A 248 -18.88 -20.32 6.68
CA ILE A 248 -18.59 -20.60 8.09
C ILE A 248 -18.84 -22.07 8.41
N LEU A 249 -19.98 -22.61 7.96
CA LEU A 249 -20.41 -23.96 8.30
C LEU A 249 -19.47 -25.02 7.71
N ASP A 250 -19.03 -24.82 6.47
CA ASP A 250 -18.31 -25.85 5.73
C ASP A 250 -16.78 -25.72 5.86
N TYR A 251 -16.26 -24.50 6.09
CA TYR A 251 -14.82 -24.21 6.02
C TYR A 251 -14.25 -23.49 7.24
N ASN A 252 -15.08 -23.05 8.19
CA ASN A 252 -14.69 -22.22 9.34
C ASN A 252 -13.81 -21.02 8.94
N ASP A 253 -14.11 -20.45 7.77
CA ASP A 253 -13.37 -19.35 7.17
C ASP A 253 -14.26 -18.10 7.14
N ILE A 254 -13.74 -17.01 7.68
CA ILE A 254 -14.46 -15.75 7.78
C ILE A 254 -14.39 -15.00 6.45
N ASP A 255 -13.35 -15.19 5.64
CA ASP A 255 -13.14 -14.47 4.39
C ASP A 255 -12.86 -15.44 3.25
N GLY A 256 -13.92 -16.12 2.79
CA GLY A 256 -13.81 -17.04 1.66
C GLY A 256 -14.77 -16.75 0.51
N PRO A 257 -14.46 -17.24 -0.70
CA PRO A 257 -15.17 -16.94 -1.94
C PRO A 257 -16.64 -17.40 -1.92
N LEU A 258 -16.99 -18.36 -1.05
CA LEU A 258 -18.33 -18.91 -0.92
C LEU A 258 -19.17 -18.14 0.13
N CYS A 259 -18.63 -17.08 0.72
CA CYS A 259 -19.41 -16.18 1.56
C CYS A 259 -20.57 -15.57 0.77
N SER A 260 -21.79 -15.80 1.26
CA SER A 260 -23.04 -15.28 0.71
C SER A 260 -23.51 -13.98 1.38
N CYS A 261 -22.81 -13.52 2.43
CA CYS A 261 -23.16 -12.31 3.16
C CYS A 261 -22.95 -11.07 2.28
N SER A 262 -24.04 -10.33 1.99
CA SER A 262 -24.00 -9.15 1.10
C SER A 262 -23.19 -7.97 1.65
N HIS A 263 -22.92 -7.94 2.96
CA HIS A 263 -22.13 -6.89 3.60
C HIS A 263 -20.61 -7.16 3.58
N ARG A 264 -20.16 -8.21 2.89
CA ARG A 264 -18.75 -8.62 2.77
C ARG A 264 -18.29 -8.50 1.30
N PRO A 265 -17.82 -7.32 0.86
CA PRO A 265 -17.40 -7.11 -0.52
C PRO A 265 -16.07 -7.84 -0.85
N TYR A 266 -15.22 -8.06 0.15
CA TYR A 266 -13.94 -8.73 -0.01
C TYR A 266 -14.06 -10.17 0.49
N LYS A 267 -13.78 -11.13 -0.42
CA LYS A 267 -13.96 -12.57 -0.16
C LYS A 267 -12.67 -13.39 -0.19
N CYS A 268 -11.52 -12.72 -0.40
CA CYS A 268 -10.22 -13.36 -0.32
C CYS A 268 -9.50 -12.86 0.94
N PRO A 269 -8.80 -13.73 1.70
CA PRO A 269 -8.02 -13.32 2.87
C PRO A 269 -6.94 -12.28 2.54
N ASP A 270 -6.41 -12.32 1.32
CA ASP A 270 -5.36 -11.39 0.87
C ASP A 270 -5.93 -10.08 0.30
N ASN A 271 -7.25 -9.98 0.13
CA ASN A 271 -7.86 -8.75 -0.36
C ASN A 271 -7.73 -7.66 0.70
N GLN A 272 -7.18 -6.53 0.26
CA GLN A 272 -7.11 -5.29 1.00
C GLN A 272 -8.38 -4.45 0.80
N TRP A 273 -8.83 -3.82 1.88
CA TRP A 273 -9.95 -2.89 1.82
C TRP A 273 -9.50 -1.56 1.19
N SER A 274 -10.21 -1.09 0.18
CA SER A 274 -10.05 0.32 -0.21
C SER A 274 -10.71 1.20 0.84
N LEU A 275 -10.12 2.38 1.11
CA LEU A 275 -10.67 3.32 2.08
C LEU A 275 -12.10 3.72 1.74
N MET A 276 -12.35 3.98 0.45
CA MET A 276 -13.69 4.29 -0.07
C MET A 276 -14.71 3.19 0.25
N ASN A 277 -14.35 1.91 0.09
CA ASN A 277 -15.27 0.82 0.43
C ASN A 277 -15.41 0.66 1.95
N ALA A 278 -14.34 0.85 2.73
CA ALA A 278 -14.43 0.79 4.18
C ALA A 278 -15.42 1.82 4.72
N ILE A 279 -15.37 3.07 4.22
CA ILE A 279 -16.34 4.12 4.57
C ILE A 279 -17.74 3.79 4.06
N ALA A 280 -17.88 3.40 2.79
CA ALA A 280 -19.19 3.12 2.20
C ALA A 280 -19.93 1.98 2.90
N TYR A 281 -19.22 0.91 3.28
CA TYR A 281 -19.84 -0.24 3.95
C TYR A 281 -20.06 -0.01 5.45
N THR A 282 -19.22 0.81 6.10
CA THR A 282 -19.35 1.08 7.54
C THR A 282 -20.39 2.16 7.82
N PHE A 283 -20.34 3.28 7.10
CA PHE A 283 -21.14 4.48 7.38
C PHE A 283 -22.21 4.79 6.33
N ALA A 284 -22.27 4.03 5.22
CA ALA A 284 -23.12 4.34 4.09
C ALA A 284 -22.86 5.75 3.50
N GLU A 285 -21.59 6.15 3.43
CA GLU A 285 -21.13 7.45 2.94
C GLU A 285 -20.19 7.33 1.74
N TYR A 286 -20.07 8.39 0.94
CA TYR A 286 -19.13 8.51 -0.16
C TYR A 286 -18.06 9.58 0.13
N PRO A 287 -16.78 9.19 0.39
CA PRO A 287 -15.71 10.13 0.71
C PRO A 287 -15.23 11.03 -0.41
N ASN A 288 -15.74 10.84 -1.64
CA ASN A 288 -15.37 11.63 -2.82
C ASN A 288 -13.89 12.07 -2.85
N ILE A 289 -12.98 11.11 -2.64
CA ILE A 289 -11.54 11.35 -2.42
C ILE A 289 -10.92 12.04 -3.65
N VAL A 290 -11.48 11.82 -4.84
CA VAL A 290 -10.98 12.36 -6.12
C VAL A 290 -10.95 13.90 -6.17
N TYR A 291 -11.84 14.58 -5.44
CA TYR A 291 -11.98 16.04 -5.52
C TYR A 291 -11.69 16.75 -4.19
N ASN A 292 -11.48 15.99 -3.12
CA ASN A 292 -11.22 16.53 -1.80
C ASN A 292 -10.25 15.61 -1.10
N ASP A 293 -8.98 15.81 -1.41
CA ASP A 293 -7.89 14.98 -0.93
C ASP A 293 -7.93 14.88 0.62
N ALA A 294 -8.27 15.97 1.32
CA ALA A 294 -8.36 16.00 2.78
C ALA A 294 -9.32 14.93 3.37
N ASN A 295 -10.30 14.47 2.58
CA ASN A 295 -11.19 13.40 2.98
C ASN A 295 -10.48 12.06 3.18
N GLU A 296 -9.31 11.83 2.57
CA GLU A 296 -8.54 10.61 2.76
C GLU A 296 -8.03 10.50 4.21
N CYS A 297 -7.33 11.52 4.70
CA CYS A 297 -6.91 11.59 6.11
C CYS A 297 -8.11 11.52 7.05
N LEU A 298 -9.13 12.34 6.83
CA LEU A 298 -10.31 12.40 7.70
C LEU A 298 -11.07 11.08 7.75
N ALA A 299 -11.17 10.36 6.62
CA ALA A 299 -11.81 9.06 6.56
C ALA A 299 -11.00 7.99 7.29
N ALA A 300 -9.67 7.98 7.12
CA ALA A 300 -8.79 7.09 7.86
C ALA A 300 -8.89 7.36 9.38
N THR A 301 -8.88 8.63 9.81
CA THR A 301 -9.06 9.03 11.21
C THR A 301 -10.42 8.61 11.75
N LYS A 302 -11.51 8.77 10.98
CA LYS A 302 -12.86 8.33 11.36
C LYS A 302 -12.89 6.83 11.62
N LEU A 303 -12.27 6.02 10.75
CA LEU A 303 -12.18 4.57 10.93
C LEU A 303 -11.30 4.20 12.12
N ALA A 304 -10.13 4.83 12.26
CA ALA A 304 -9.21 4.61 13.37
C ALA A 304 -9.91 4.84 14.72
N ARG A 305 -10.66 5.93 14.85
CA ARG A 305 -11.43 6.24 16.06
C ARG A 305 -12.46 5.17 16.38
N VAL A 306 -13.25 4.74 15.40
CA VAL A 306 -14.26 3.69 15.55
C VAL A 306 -13.65 2.35 15.96
N ILE A 307 -12.47 2.02 15.43
CA ILE A 307 -11.71 0.82 15.78
C ILE A 307 -11.19 0.90 17.22
N TYR A 308 -10.53 1.99 17.60
CA TYR A 308 -9.96 2.12 18.95
C TYR A 308 -11.02 2.21 20.04
N GLU A 309 -12.14 2.87 19.75
CA GLU A 309 -13.30 2.91 20.66
C GLU A 309 -14.14 1.62 20.60
N GLN A 310 -13.76 0.65 19.77
CA GLN A 310 -14.41 -0.66 19.61
C GLN A 310 -15.91 -0.54 19.41
N TRP A 311 -16.34 0.36 18.52
CA TRP A 311 -17.77 0.57 18.30
C TRP A 311 -18.44 -0.73 17.85
N THR A 312 -19.57 -1.00 18.47
CA THR A 312 -20.47 -2.08 18.11
C THR A 312 -21.27 -1.72 16.85
N ARG A 313 -21.86 -2.75 16.23
CA ARG A 313 -22.76 -2.58 15.10
C ARG A 313 -23.93 -1.63 15.41
N GLU A 314 -24.41 -1.61 16.65
CA GLU A 314 -25.52 -0.74 17.04
C GLU A 314 -25.09 0.72 17.19
N GLN A 315 -23.89 0.98 17.73
CA GLN A 315 -23.33 2.34 17.78
C GLN A 315 -23.14 2.92 16.37
N VAL A 316 -22.61 2.12 15.43
CA VAL A 316 -22.48 2.54 14.03
C VAL A 316 -23.85 2.86 13.41
N LYS A 317 -24.86 2.02 13.63
CA LYS A 317 -26.23 2.30 13.13
C LYS A 317 -26.84 3.56 13.73
N ASN A 318 -26.68 3.78 15.04
CA ASN A 318 -27.18 4.96 15.72
C ASN A 318 -26.52 6.22 15.16
N TYR A 319 -25.19 6.20 15.00
CA TYR A 319 -24.46 7.29 14.36
C TYR A 319 -25.00 7.63 12.96
N ILE A 320 -25.19 6.62 12.10
CA ILE A 320 -25.76 6.82 10.76
C ILE A 320 -27.15 7.44 10.85
N LYS A 321 -28.00 6.96 11.76
CA LYS A 321 -29.37 7.47 11.95
C LYS A 321 -29.37 8.93 12.39
N ASP A 322 -28.50 9.30 13.34
CA ASP A 322 -28.40 10.65 13.86
C ASP A 322 -27.93 11.63 12.77
N GLN A 323 -26.98 11.22 11.93
CA GLN A 323 -26.55 12.00 10.75
C GLN A 323 -27.70 12.25 9.76
N TYR A 324 -28.57 11.26 9.52
CA TYR A 324 -29.74 11.44 8.66
C TYR A 324 -30.75 12.44 9.23
N ILE A 325 -30.98 12.41 10.55
CA ILE A 325 -31.91 13.34 11.20
C ILE A 325 -31.41 14.78 11.05
N ASP A 326 -30.13 15.02 11.32
CA ASP A 326 -29.53 16.35 11.20
C ASP A 326 -29.61 16.92 9.77
N HIS A 327 -29.43 16.08 8.76
CA HIS A 327 -29.58 16.49 7.36
C HIS A 327 -31.02 16.87 7.01
N HIS A 328 -32.01 16.13 7.51
CA HIS A 328 -33.42 16.45 7.25
C HIS A 328 -33.93 17.67 8.00
N VAL A 329 -33.39 17.96 9.19
CA VAL A 329 -33.74 19.19 9.94
C VAL A 329 -33.20 20.42 9.21
N LYS A 330 -31.96 20.37 8.67
CA LYS A 330 -31.35 21.50 7.95
C LYS A 330 -32.02 21.85 6.62
N ILE A 331 -32.71 20.92 5.97
CA ILE A 331 -33.41 21.17 4.69
C ILE A 331 -34.77 21.87 4.90
N ASN A 332 -35.35 21.75 6.10
CA ASN A 332 -36.68 22.28 6.41
C ASN A 332 -36.65 23.63 7.18
N LEU A 333 -35.45 24.19 7.37
CA LEU A 333 -35.19 25.52 7.92
C LEU A 333 -34.65 26.40 6.80
#